data_AF-A0AAW0R3K1-F1
#
_entry.id   AF-A0AAW0R3K1-F1
#
_cell.length_a   1.000
_cell.length_b   1.000
_cell.length_c   1.000
_cell.angle_alpha   90.00
_cell.angle_beta   90.00
_cell.angle_gamma   90.00
#
_symmetry.space_group_name_H-M   'P 1'
#
loop_
_entity.id
_entity.type
_entity.pdbx_description
1 polymer ?
#
loop_
_entity_poly.entity_id
_entity_poly.type
_entity_poly.pdbx_seq_one_letter_code
_entity_poly.pdbx_strand_id
1 'polypeptide(L)'
;MAHITVNMLARCLLTLLFLLVEGIGGVGNCSAEQFWCQDRCGSSLNGDTCCTTPNGQNNLCGNNYPATATASIAALALGRFHCNDEADFPGHGPIVGDDVRLGSQQACMNTALTEDEMYDGQSPITYSMTLSNVPYSFAISWAAGCKTTVDKVSPARPLNQTSQDAPGHDVVCTDLLYDNWANCTGNGGVGGYVDAGCLRYSFTPSANS
;
A
#
# COMPACT_ATOMS: atom_id res chain seq x y z
N MET A 1 28.25 6.58 -53.91
CA MET A 1 29.59 6.12 -53.54
C MET A 1 30.10 6.98 -52.39
N ALA A 2 30.49 6.32 -51.28
CA ALA A 2 31.44 6.67 -50.19
C ALA A 2 31.87 8.15 -50.00
N HIS A 3 31.63 8.80 -48.85
CA HIS A 3 32.33 8.78 -47.53
C HIS A 3 33.56 9.73 -47.40
N ILE A 4 33.81 10.22 -46.17
CA ILE A 4 35.06 10.84 -45.60
C ILE A 4 35.12 12.40 -45.77
N THR A 5 35.33 13.33 -44.81
CA THR A 5 35.78 13.43 -43.38
C THR A 5 35.56 14.88 -42.86
N VAL A 6 35.09 15.15 -41.64
CA VAL A 6 35.79 15.40 -40.34
C VAL A 6 36.36 16.83 -40.10
N ASN A 7 35.78 17.45 -39.06
CA ASN A 7 36.30 18.35 -38.01
C ASN A 7 36.70 19.82 -38.22
N MET A 8 36.23 20.56 -37.21
CA MET A 8 36.91 21.63 -36.45
C MET A 8 37.38 22.82 -37.24
N LEU A 9 36.59 23.90 -37.20
CA LEU A 9 37.06 25.29 -37.11
C LEU A 9 35.85 26.21 -37.02
N ALA A 10 35.38 26.51 -35.79
CA ALA A 10 34.60 27.73 -35.52
C ALA A 10 34.38 27.89 -34.01
N ARG A 11 35.47 28.01 -33.24
CA ARG A 11 35.43 28.74 -31.98
C ARG A 11 35.71 30.20 -32.32
N CYS A 12 34.68 30.95 -32.67
CA CYS A 12 34.77 32.39 -32.87
C CYS A 12 33.77 33.10 -31.94
N LEU A 13 34.37 33.84 -31.00
CA LEU A 13 33.93 34.97 -30.19
C LEU A 13 32.57 35.64 -30.48
N LEU A 14 32.05 36.27 -29.41
CA LEU A 14 30.96 37.28 -29.33
C LEU A 14 29.54 36.70 -29.47
N THR A 15 28.65 36.82 -28.48
CA THR A 15 28.09 38.11 -28.06
C THR A 15 27.43 37.99 -26.67
N LEU A 16 27.81 38.89 -25.77
CA LEU A 16 27.16 39.16 -24.49
C LEU A 16 26.00 40.12 -24.77
N LEU A 17 24.75 39.75 -24.48
CA LEU A 17 23.65 40.70 -24.34
C LEU A 17 22.74 40.28 -23.17
N PHE A 18 22.81 41.09 -22.11
CA PHE A 18 21.94 41.08 -20.94
C PHE A 18 20.56 41.67 -21.27
N LEU A 19 19.51 41.15 -20.62
CA LEU A 19 18.39 41.84 -19.94
C LEU A 19 17.35 40.76 -19.55
N LEU A 20 17.40 40.22 -18.31
CA LEU A 20 16.64 40.63 -17.11
C LEU A 20 15.10 40.53 -17.24
N VAL A 21 14.54 39.47 -16.64
CA VAL A 21 13.35 39.55 -15.79
C VAL A 21 13.65 38.77 -14.51
N GLU A 22 13.57 39.43 -13.37
CA GLU A 22 13.78 38.87 -12.04
C GLU A 22 12.50 38.23 -11.49
N GLY A 23 12.70 37.14 -10.73
CA GLY A 23 12.05 36.94 -9.45
C GLY A 23 10.98 35.85 -9.36
N ILE A 24 11.36 34.70 -8.78
CA ILE A 24 10.79 34.23 -7.49
C ILE A 24 11.66 33.12 -6.87
N GLY A 25 12.03 33.31 -5.60
CA GLY A 25 12.49 32.25 -4.67
C GLY A 25 13.99 32.17 -4.45
N GLY A 26 14.53 33.00 -3.55
CA GLY A 26 15.94 33.00 -3.18
C GLY A 26 16.40 31.66 -2.60
N VAL A 27 17.30 30.99 -3.31
CA VAL A 27 18.14 29.93 -2.72
C VAL A 27 19.19 30.67 -1.90
N GLY A 28 19.00 30.76 -0.59
CA GLY A 28 20.01 31.30 0.32
C GLY A 28 21.33 30.52 0.13
N ASN A 29 22.36 31.20 -0.38
CA ASN A 29 23.68 30.61 -0.53
C ASN A 29 24.25 30.32 0.87
N CYS A 30 24.37 29.03 1.20
CA CYS A 30 25.08 28.59 2.40
C CYS A 30 26.59 28.82 2.26
N SER A 31 27.31 28.98 3.38
CA SER A 31 28.77 29.08 3.36
C SER A 31 29.41 27.77 2.88
N ALA A 32 30.70 27.79 2.50
CA ALA A 32 31.40 26.69 1.81
C ALA A 32 31.45 25.34 2.57
N GLU A 33 30.97 25.28 3.81
CA GLU A 33 30.91 24.08 4.66
C GLU A 33 29.49 23.78 5.18
N GLN A 34 28.48 24.44 4.60
CA GLN A 34 27.08 24.32 4.99
C GLN A 34 26.23 23.86 3.81
N PHE A 35 25.22 23.04 4.11
CA PHE A 35 24.29 22.52 3.12
C PHE A 35 22.90 23.11 3.31
N TRP A 36 22.11 23.11 2.23
CA TRP A 36 20.72 23.54 2.28
C TRP A 36 19.87 22.40 2.86
N CYS A 37 19.23 22.64 4.01
CA CYS A 37 18.54 21.61 4.76
C CYS A 37 17.04 21.94 4.75
N GLN A 38 16.23 21.07 4.15
CA GLN A 38 14.78 21.26 4.11
C GLN A 38 14.17 20.65 5.38
N ASP A 39 13.71 21.50 6.30
CA ASP A 39 12.98 21.05 7.49
C ASP A 39 11.61 20.50 7.07
N ARG A 40 11.55 19.20 6.80
CA ARG A 40 10.29 18.44 6.74
C ARG A 40 10.21 17.43 7.87
N CYS A 41 10.32 17.92 9.11
CA CYS A 41 9.84 17.17 10.29
C CYS A 41 8.57 17.85 10.89
N GLY A 42 7.66 18.35 10.06
CA GLY A 42 6.24 18.55 10.44
C GLY A 42 5.81 19.83 11.18
N SER A 43 6.65 20.87 11.32
CA SER A 43 6.22 22.15 11.90
C SER A 43 6.06 23.24 10.83
N SER A 44 4.84 23.75 10.67
CA SER A 44 4.49 24.84 9.74
C SER A 44 4.89 26.22 10.25
N LEU A 45 6.16 26.42 10.65
CA LEU A 45 6.65 27.73 11.08
C LEU A 45 8.12 27.92 10.64
N ASN A 46 8.28 28.62 9.52
CA ASN A 46 9.44 29.42 9.10
C ASN A 46 10.86 28.86 9.34
N GLY A 47 11.55 28.49 8.25
CA GLY A 47 13.01 28.70 8.19
C GLY A 47 13.77 27.75 7.28
N ASP A 48 13.90 28.09 6.00
CA ASP A 48 14.97 27.57 5.14
C ASP A 48 16.34 27.90 5.78
N THR A 49 16.98 26.95 6.45
CA THR A 49 18.21 27.21 7.23
C THR A 49 19.37 26.32 6.77
N CYS A 50 20.55 26.94 6.64
CA CYS A 50 21.81 26.26 6.33
C CYS A 50 22.34 25.48 7.55
N CYS A 51 22.70 24.21 7.38
CA CYS A 51 23.18 23.36 8.46
C CYS A 51 24.59 22.79 8.20
N THR A 52 25.39 22.61 9.26
CA THR A 52 26.70 21.91 9.21
C THR A 52 26.48 20.43 9.53
N THR A 53 26.89 19.52 8.64
CA THR A 53 26.81 18.08 8.89
C THR A 53 28.23 17.50 8.94
N PRO A 54 28.63 16.79 10.00
CA PRO A 54 29.97 16.21 10.08
C PRO A 54 30.25 15.13 9.01
N ASN A 55 29.19 14.53 8.43
CA ASN A 55 29.28 13.31 7.64
C ASN A 55 28.49 13.34 6.31
N GLY A 56 28.03 14.50 5.83
CA GLY A 56 27.32 14.60 4.54
C GLY A 56 25.95 13.91 4.47
N GLN A 57 25.25 13.79 5.60
CA GLN A 57 23.88 13.25 5.64
C GLN A 57 22.86 14.39 5.49
N ASN A 58 21.96 14.26 4.52
CA ASN A 58 21.04 15.33 4.11
C ASN A 58 19.65 15.23 4.79
N ASN A 59 19.55 14.51 5.92
CA ASN A 59 18.31 14.40 6.69
C ASN A 59 18.59 14.46 8.21
N LEU A 60 18.18 15.55 8.85
CA LEU A 60 18.39 15.78 10.30
C LEU A 60 17.25 15.29 11.20
N CYS A 61 16.29 14.49 10.72
CA CYS A 61 15.39 13.82 11.65
C CYS A 61 16.18 12.66 12.30
N GLY A 62 16.91 12.95 13.38
CA GLY A 62 17.65 11.96 14.16
C GLY A 62 16.75 10.86 14.73
N ASN A 63 17.30 9.66 14.91
CA ASN A 63 16.62 8.44 15.38
C ASN A 63 16.04 8.49 16.81
N ASN A 64 15.83 9.67 17.42
CA ASN A 64 15.44 9.81 18.83
C ASN A 64 14.20 10.68 19.09
N TYR A 65 13.41 11.01 18.07
CA TYR A 65 12.00 11.28 18.36
C TYR A 65 11.31 9.93 18.54
N PRO A 66 10.62 9.66 19.66
CA PRO A 66 9.57 8.66 19.60
C PRO A 66 8.68 9.17 18.47
N ALA A 67 8.64 8.46 17.35
CA ALA A 67 7.63 8.69 16.37
C ALA A 67 6.33 8.55 17.15
N THR A 68 5.69 9.68 17.49
CA THR A 68 4.25 9.69 17.59
C THR A 68 3.85 9.06 16.28
N ALA A 69 3.38 7.81 16.33
CA ALA A 69 3.02 7.08 15.14
C ALA A 69 1.87 7.87 14.52
N THR A 70 2.21 8.82 13.64
CA THR A 70 1.26 9.45 12.76
C THR A 70 0.76 8.30 11.94
N ALA A 71 -0.44 7.82 12.26
CA ALA A 71 -1.05 6.71 11.58
C ALA A 71 -0.93 6.99 10.07
N SER A 72 -0.14 6.16 9.39
CA SER A 72 0.05 6.32 7.95
C SER A 72 -1.30 6.08 7.31
N ILE A 73 -1.81 7.07 6.59
CA ILE A 73 -3.02 6.91 5.78
C ILE A 73 -2.70 5.81 4.75
N ALA A 74 -3.44 4.72 4.81
CA ALA A 74 -3.34 3.63 3.85
C ALA A 74 -3.77 4.12 2.47
N ALA A 75 -2.97 3.76 1.46
CA ALA A 75 -3.38 3.95 0.08
C ALA A 75 -4.60 3.06 -0.20
N LEU A 76 -5.60 3.61 -0.89
CA LEU A 76 -6.73 2.84 -1.39
C LEU A 76 -6.27 2.02 -2.61
N ALA A 77 -5.57 0.93 -2.35
CA ALA A 77 -4.98 0.05 -3.36
C ALA A 77 -4.97 -1.40 -2.87
N LEU A 78 -4.82 -2.33 -3.80
CA LEU A 78 -4.65 -3.74 -3.48
C LEU A 78 -3.23 -3.99 -2.96
N GLY A 79 -3.15 -4.58 -1.77
CA GLY A 79 -1.91 -5.03 -1.16
C GLY A 79 -1.38 -6.33 -1.78
N ARG A 80 -0.27 -6.81 -1.22
CA ARG A 80 0.27 -8.13 -1.53
C ARG A 80 -0.50 -9.21 -0.75
N PHE A 81 -0.56 -10.42 -1.29
CA PHE A 81 -1.00 -11.59 -0.54
C PHE A 81 0.00 -11.95 0.56
N HIS A 82 -0.52 -12.23 1.74
CA HIS A 82 0.20 -12.72 2.90
C HIS A 82 -0.24 -14.15 3.19
N CYS A 83 0.60 -15.11 2.80
CA CYS A 83 0.30 -16.52 2.96
C CYS A 83 0.66 -17.00 4.36
N ASN A 84 -0.21 -17.82 4.94
CA ASN A 84 0.10 -18.44 6.23
C ASN A 84 1.07 -19.61 6.07
N ASP A 85 1.72 -20.00 7.18
CA ASP A 85 2.48 -21.24 7.28
C ASP A 85 1.52 -22.40 7.54
N GLU A 86 1.66 -23.50 6.80
CA GLU A 86 0.86 -24.72 6.98
C GLU A 86 1.05 -25.30 8.40
N ALA A 87 2.23 -25.13 8.98
CA ALA A 87 2.57 -25.63 10.31
C ALA A 87 1.69 -25.02 11.43
N ASP A 88 1.09 -23.85 11.19
CA ASP A 88 0.18 -23.19 12.14
C ASP A 88 -1.22 -23.84 12.19
N PHE A 89 -1.50 -24.79 11.28
CA PHE A 89 -2.79 -25.46 11.15
C PHE A 89 -2.67 -26.99 11.31
N PRO A 90 -2.08 -27.50 12.40
CA PRO A 90 -1.81 -28.92 12.54
C PRO A 90 -3.10 -29.75 12.47
N GLY A 91 -3.13 -30.74 11.59
CA GLY A 91 -4.24 -31.69 11.47
C GLY A 91 -5.45 -31.17 10.70
N HIS A 92 -5.32 -30.08 9.94
CA HIS A 92 -6.37 -29.68 9.00
C HIS A 92 -6.58 -30.77 7.93
N GLY A 93 -7.83 -30.94 7.48
CA GLY A 93 -8.14 -31.83 6.36
C GLY A 93 -7.72 -31.21 5.02
N PRO A 94 -7.76 -31.98 3.91
CA PRO A 94 -7.38 -31.47 2.60
C PRO A 94 -8.29 -30.29 2.18
N ILE A 95 -7.67 -29.17 1.81
CA ILE A 95 -8.38 -27.96 1.38
C ILE A 95 -8.62 -28.04 -0.13
N VAL A 96 -9.88 -27.93 -0.54
CA VAL A 96 -10.30 -28.05 -1.95
C VAL A 96 -10.72 -26.69 -2.48
N GLY A 97 -10.20 -26.29 -3.64
CA GLY A 97 -10.46 -24.96 -4.22
C GLY A 97 -11.94 -24.68 -4.54
N ASP A 98 -12.72 -25.70 -4.92
CA ASP A 98 -14.16 -25.56 -5.13
C ASP A 98 -14.90 -25.21 -3.83
N ASP A 99 -14.49 -25.80 -2.71
CA ASP A 99 -15.02 -25.48 -1.38
C ASP A 99 -14.63 -24.06 -0.99
N VAL A 100 -13.37 -23.65 -1.20
CA VAL A 100 -12.94 -22.27 -0.91
C VAL A 100 -13.73 -21.25 -1.73
N ARG A 101 -13.99 -21.54 -3.01
CA ARG A 101 -14.81 -20.68 -3.89
C ARG A 101 -16.26 -20.58 -3.41
N LEU A 102 -16.88 -21.70 -3.03
CA LEU A 102 -18.23 -21.70 -2.46
C LEU A 102 -18.28 -20.87 -1.17
N GLY A 103 -17.32 -21.08 -0.27
CA GLY A 103 -17.24 -20.32 0.99
C GLY A 103 -17.02 -18.83 0.77
N SER A 104 -16.20 -18.46 -0.21
CA SER A 104 -15.98 -17.07 -0.60
C SER A 104 -17.28 -16.41 -1.09
N GLN A 105 -18.09 -17.11 -1.90
CA GLN A 105 -19.39 -16.62 -2.34
C GLN A 105 -20.36 -16.41 -1.17
N GLN A 106 -20.41 -17.34 -0.22
CA GLN A 106 -21.28 -17.25 0.95
C GLN A 106 -20.85 -16.15 1.92
N ALA A 107 -19.54 -16.01 2.16
CA ALA A 107 -18.97 -14.96 3.00
C ALA A 107 -19.23 -13.55 2.46
N CYS A 108 -19.31 -13.42 1.13
CA CYS A 108 -19.59 -12.15 0.47
C CYS A 108 -21.08 -11.88 0.24
N MET A 109 -21.97 -12.80 0.61
CA MET A 109 -23.41 -12.60 0.45
C MET A 109 -23.86 -11.38 1.25
N ASN A 110 -24.65 -10.51 0.62
CA ASN A 110 -25.17 -9.24 1.17
C ASN A 110 -24.14 -8.15 1.47
N THR A 111 -22.84 -8.38 1.33
CA THR A 111 -21.77 -7.37 1.59
C THR A 111 -21.80 -6.12 0.70
N ALA A 112 -22.72 -6.05 -0.27
CA ALA A 112 -22.97 -4.88 -1.10
C ALA A 112 -24.03 -3.93 -0.48
N LEU A 113 -24.69 -4.33 0.61
CA LEU A 113 -25.67 -3.52 1.31
C LEU A 113 -24.98 -2.40 2.12
N THR A 114 -25.67 -1.27 2.27
CA THR A 114 -25.13 -0.08 2.95
C THR A 114 -24.88 -0.31 4.44
N GLU A 115 -25.65 -1.19 5.08
CA GLU A 115 -25.48 -1.59 6.47
C GLU A 115 -24.20 -2.41 6.72
N ASP A 116 -23.66 -3.03 5.67
CA ASP A 116 -22.43 -3.82 5.73
C ASP A 116 -21.19 -3.01 5.33
N GLU A 117 -21.33 -1.73 4.96
CA GLU A 117 -20.18 -0.84 4.78
C GLU A 117 -19.30 -0.82 6.04
N MET A 118 -17.99 -0.92 5.85
CA MET A 118 -17.03 -1.08 6.93
C MET A 118 -16.22 0.18 7.21
N TYR A 119 -15.95 0.45 8.49
CA TYR A 119 -15.12 1.54 9.00
C TYR A 119 -14.32 1.10 10.24
N ASP A 120 -13.40 1.96 10.69
CA ASP A 120 -12.57 1.70 11.87
C ASP A 120 -13.40 1.42 13.12
N GLY A 121 -13.10 0.32 13.82
CA GLY A 121 -13.82 -0.13 15.02
C GLY A 121 -15.07 -0.98 14.76
N GLN A 122 -15.46 -1.23 13.51
CA GLN A 122 -16.55 -2.13 13.18
C GLN A 122 -16.17 -3.60 13.38
N SER A 123 -17.13 -4.39 13.83
CA SER A 123 -16.97 -5.85 13.96
C SER A 123 -16.66 -6.49 12.61
N PRO A 124 -15.78 -7.51 12.57
CA PRO A 124 -15.55 -8.27 11.35
C PRO A 124 -16.81 -8.96 10.84
N ILE A 125 -16.94 -9.04 9.51
CA ILE A 125 -17.88 -9.94 8.86
C ILE A 125 -17.21 -11.31 8.80
N THR A 126 -17.80 -12.31 9.44
CA THR A 126 -17.23 -13.66 9.51
C THR A 126 -18.19 -14.69 8.97
N TYR A 127 -17.67 -15.64 8.20
CA TYR A 127 -18.41 -16.80 7.75
C TYR A 127 -17.60 -18.06 8.01
N SER A 128 -18.26 -19.14 8.40
CA SER A 128 -17.61 -20.42 8.59
C SER A 128 -18.53 -21.54 8.15
N MET A 129 -17.93 -22.58 7.59
CA MET A 129 -18.64 -23.76 7.11
C MET A 129 -17.78 -25.00 7.27
N THR A 130 -18.41 -26.17 7.18
CA THR A 130 -17.69 -27.44 7.19
C THR A 130 -18.14 -28.26 5.98
N LEU A 131 -17.18 -28.62 5.13
CA LEU A 131 -17.41 -29.47 3.96
C LEU A 131 -16.49 -30.68 4.05
N SER A 132 -17.05 -31.87 3.90
CA SER A 132 -16.31 -33.14 4.02
C SER A 132 -15.48 -33.27 5.32
N ASN A 133 -16.01 -32.78 6.44
CA ASN A 133 -15.34 -32.71 7.75
C ASN A 133 -14.08 -31.82 7.79
N VAL A 134 -13.95 -30.90 6.83
CA VAL A 134 -12.92 -29.87 6.82
C VAL A 134 -13.60 -28.53 7.12
N PRO A 135 -13.20 -27.83 8.19
CA PRO A 135 -13.80 -26.56 8.55
C PRO A 135 -13.04 -25.41 7.88
N TYR A 136 -13.80 -24.48 7.31
CA TYR A 136 -13.32 -23.33 6.56
C TYR A 136 -13.78 -22.05 7.28
N SER A 137 -12.90 -21.07 7.40
CA SER A 137 -13.19 -19.77 8.00
C SER A 137 -12.79 -18.63 7.07
N PHE A 138 -13.71 -17.67 6.92
CA PHE A 138 -13.57 -16.49 6.10
C PHE A 138 -13.87 -15.26 6.95
N ALA A 139 -13.09 -14.20 6.76
CA ALA A 139 -13.37 -12.94 7.43
C ALA A 139 -13.04 -11.74 6.54
N ILE A 140 -13.84 -10.68 6.71
CA ILE A 140 -13.57 -9.34 6.22
C ILE A 140 -13.51 -8.44 7.44
N SER A 141 -12.40 -7.74 7.62
CA SER A 141 -12.13 -6.97 8.84
C SER A 141 -11.47 -5.64 8.52
N TRP A 142 -11.63 -4.66 9.40
CA TRP A 142 -10.80 -3.46 9.35
C TRP A 142 -9.39 -3.79 9.85
N ALA A 143 -8.37 -3.54 9.04
CA ALA A 143 -6.99 -3.78 9.42
C ALA A 143 -6.61 -2.91 10.63
N ALA A 144 -6.00 -3.54 11.64
CA ALA A 144 -5.70 -2.87 12.91
C ALA A 144 -4.80 -1.64 12.72
N GLY A 145 -5.21 -0.51 13.27
CA GLY A 145 -4.48 0.76 13.16
C GLY A 145 -4.54 1.40 11.77
N CYS A 146 -5.30 0.83 10.82
CA CYS A 146 -5.43 1.39 9.49
C CYS A 146 -6.27 2.66 9.51
N LYS A 147 -5.79 3.69 8.81
CA LYS A 147 -6.50 4.94 8.57
C LYS A 147 -6.63 5.16 7.07
N THR A 148 -7.73 5.75 6.63
CA THR A 148 -7.97 6.06 5.22
C THR A 148 -8.63 7.43 5.11
N THR A 149 -8.66 8.00 3.91
CA THR A 149 -9.34 9.26 3.61
C THR A 149 -10.83 9.08 3.30
N VAL A 150 -11.31 7.85 3.15
CA VAL A 150 -12.72 7.56 2.91
C VAL A 150 -13.41 7.17 4.22
N ASP A 151 -14.60 7.69 4.47
CA ASP A 151 -15.31 7.47 5.75
C ASP A 151 -15.73 6.00 5.94
N LYS A 152 -16.10 5.34 4.84
CA LYS A 152 -16.58 3.97 4.79
C LYS A 152 -16.14 3.29 3.50
N VAL A 153 -15.94 1.98 3.57
CA VAL A 153 -15.53 1.15 2.44
C VAL A 153 -16.56 0.03 2.24
N SER A 154 -16.99 -0.18 1.00
CA SER A 154 -17.86 -1.32 0.66
C SER A 154 -17.04 -2.62 0.68
N PRO A 155 -17.41 -3.64 1.49
CA PRO A 155 -16.69 -4.91 1.48
C PRO A 155 -16.89 -5.68 0.17
N ALA A 156 -18.02 -5.50 -0.52
CA ALA A 156 -18.24 -6.11 -1.83
C ALA A 156 -17.26 -5.60 -2.91
N ARG A 157 -16.87 -4.32 -2.84
CA ARG A 157 -16.02 -3.63 -3.82
C ARG A 157 -15.11 -2.59 -3.13
N PRO A 158 -14.02 -3.03 -2.48
CA PRO A 158 -13.24 -2.17 -1.57
C PRO A 158 -12.48 -1.04 -2.28
N LEU A 159 -12.23 -1.17 -3.58
CA LEU A 159 -11.44 -0.23 -4.36
C LEU A 159 -12.26 0.54 -5.41
N ASN A 160 -13.60 0.45 -5.41
CA ASN A 160 -14.41 1.13 -6.43
C ASN A 160 -14.43 2.67 -6.30
N GLN A 161 -13.91 3.22 -5.21
CA GLN A 161 -13.76 4.67 -5.01
C GLN A 161 -12.44 5.22 -5.59
N THR A 162 -11.54 4.36 -6.10
CA THR A 162 -10.35 4.80 -6.84
C THR A 162 -10.72 5.30 -8.23
N SER A 163 -9.75 5.85 -8.97
CA SER A 163 -9.92 6.08 -10.41
C SER A 163 -10.13 4.75 -11.16
N GLN A 164 -10.88 4.78 -12.26
CA GLN A 164 -11.21 3.58 -13.04
C GLN A 164 -9.98 2.87 -13.64
N ASP A 165 -8.90 3.60 -13.85
CA ASP A 165 -7.62 3.09 -14.34
C ASP A 165 -6.69 2.60 -13.22
N ALA A 166 -7.07 2.76 -11.96
CA ALA A 166 -6.27 2.29 -10.84
C ALA A 166 -6.19 0.75 -10.84
N PRO A 167 -4.99 0.17 -10.61
CA PRO A 167 -4.85 -1.27 -10.49
C PRO A 167 -5.78 -1.84 -9.42
N GLY A 168 -6.57 -2.85 -9.81
CA GLY A 168 -7.50 -3.51 -8.90
C GLY A 168 -8.80 -2.74 -8.63
N HIS A 169 -9.13 -1.67 -9.37
CA HIS A 169 -10.40 -0.95 -9.22
C HIS A 169 -11.63 -1.88 -9.19
N ASP A 170 -11.62 -2.90 -10.06
CA ASP A 170 -12.75 -3.84 -10.25
C ASP A 170 -12.71 -5.09 -9.35
N VAL A 171 -11.76 -5.19 -8.41
CA VAL A 171 -11.72 -6.36 -7.51
C VAL A 171 -12.98 -6.44 -6.66
N VAL A 172 -13.50 -7.65 -6.52
CA VAL A 172 -14.70 -7.94 -5.73
C VAL A 172 -14.38 -8.86 -4.56
N CYS A 173 -15.22 -8.81 -3.53
CA CYS A 173 -15.08 -9.61 -2.32
C CYS A 173 -14.78 -11.09 -2.57
N THR A 174 -15.51 -11.71 -3.50
CA THR A 174 -15.39 -13.15 -3.76
C THR A 174 -14.01 -13.52 -4.29
N ASP A 175 -13.45 -12.66 -5.15
CA ASP A 175 -12.15 -12.87 -5.76
C ASP A 175 -11.07 -12.67 -4.70
N LEU A 176 -11.17 -11.63 -3.87
CA LEU A 176 -10.21 -11.37 -2.79
C LEU A 176 -10.12 -12.52 -1.78
N LEU A 177 -11.26 -13.12 -1.39
CA LEU A 177 -11.26 -14.28 -0.48
C LEU A 177 -10.72 -15.54 -1.16
N TYR A 178 -11.13 -15.82 -2.39
CA TYR A 178 -10.67 -17.00 -3.12
C TYR A 178 -9.19 -16.92 -3.50
N ASP A 179 -8.72 -15.74 -3.86
CA ASP A 179 -7.35 -15.49 -4.29
C ASP A 179 -6.33 -15.65 -3.17
N ASN A 180 -6.76 -15.55 -1.90
CA ASN A 180 -5.94 -15.94 -0.74
C ASN A 180 -5.55 -17.42 -0.78
N TRP A 181 -6.38 -18.30 -1.34
CA TRP A 181 -6.02 -19.70 -1.60
C TRP A 181 -5.25 -19.84 -2.92
N ALA A 182 -5.73 -19.21 -3.99
CA ALA A 182 -5.18 -19.41 -5.34
C ALA A 182 -3.75 -18.88 -5.50
N ASN A 183 -3.41 -17.76 -4.85
CA ASN A 183 -2.09 -17.14 -4.94
C ASN A 183 -1.10 -17.64 -3.88
N CYS A 184 -1.60 -18.29 -2.81
CA CYS A 184 -0.76 -18.90 -1.79
C CYS A 184 -0.44 -20.35 -2.14
N THR A 185 0.32 -20.54 -3.22
CA THR A 185 0.73 -21.87 -3.65
C THR A 185 1.85 -22.43 -2.75
N GLY A 186 1.77 -23.73 -2.43
CA GLY A 186 2.81 -24.42 -1.66
C GLY A 186 2.68 -24.36 -0.13
N ASN A 187 1.57 -23.85 0.41
CA ASN A 187 1.30 -23.84 1.86
C ASN A 187 0.17 -24.80 2.28
N GLY A 188 0.05 -25.97 1.63
CA GLY A 188 -1.02 -26.93 1.95
C GLY A 188 -2.45 -26.43 1.67
N GLY A 189 -2.61 -25.25 1.07
CA GLY A 189 -3.90 -24.62 0.83
C GLY A 189 -4.46 -23.88 2.05
N VAL A 190 -3.67 -23.64 3.10
CA VAL A 190 -4.16 -22.95 4.33
C VAL A 190 -4.49 -21.47 4.13
N GLY A 191 -4.28 -20.95 2.91
CA GLY A 191 -4.67 -19.61 2.54
C GLY A 191 -3.78 -18.54 3.15
N GLY A 192 -4.41 -17.47 3.62
CA GLY A 192 -3.73 -16.23 3.95
C GLY A 192 -4.70 -15.06 4.05
N TYR A 193 -4.16 -13.86 3.87
CA TYR A 193 -4.96 -12.65 3.74
C TYR A 193 -4.40 -11.68 2.70
N VAL A 194 -5.25 -10.77 2.26
CA VAL A 194 -4.90 -9.61 1.43
C VAL A 194 -5.62 -8.38 1.97
N ASP A 195 -4.93 -7.25 1.95
CA ASP A 195 -5.51 -5.96 2.31
C ASP A 195 -5.90 -5.21 1.03
N ALA A 196 -7.11 -4.68 0.96
CA ALA A 196 -7.58 -3.76 -0.06
C ALA A 196 -7.92 -2.43 0.62
N GLY A 197 -6.97 -1.48 0.57
CA GLY A 197 -6.99 -0.32 1.46
C GLY A 197 -6.94 -0.75 2.93
N CYS A 198 -7.98 -0.41 3.69
CA CYS A 198 -8.11 -0.80 5.10
C CYS A 198 -8.93 -2.07 5.35
N LEU A 199 -9.50 -2.69 4.31
CA LEU A 199 -10.22 -3.96 4.49
C LEU A 199 -9.29 -5.14 4.27
N ARG A 200 -9.20 -5.99 5.28
CA ARG A 200 -8.49 -7.28 5.24
C ARG A 200 -9.46 -8.39 4.92
N TYR A 201 -9.20 -9.11 3.84
CA TYR A 201 -9.90 -10.31 3.42
C TYR A 201 -9.03 -11.50 3.78
N SER A 202 -9.52 -12.42 4.60
CA SER A 202 -8.76 -13.59 5.04
C SER A 202 -9.52 -14.88 4.86
N PHE A 203 -8.79 -15.93 4.51
CA PHE A 203 -9.25 -17.31 4.49
C PHE A 203 -8.24 -18.21 5.21
N THR A 204 -8.76 -19.06 6.10
CA THR A 204 -7.98 -20.12 6.77
C THR A 204 -8.84 -21.37 6.98
N PRO A 205 -8.25 -22.57 7.05
CA PRO A 205 -8.92 -23.67 7.72
C PRO A 205 -9.08 -23.34 9.21
N SER A 206 -10.20 -23.73 9.80
CA SER A 206 -10.36 -23.71 11.26
C SER A 206 -9.76 -24.99 11.85
N ALA A 207 -9.41 -24.98 13.14
CA ALA A 207 -9.18 -26.24 13.83
C ALA A 207 -10.50 -27.02 13.92
N ASN A 208 -10.47 -28.34 13.75
CA ASN A 208 -11.58 -29.20 14.17
C ASN A 208 -11.69 -29.09 15.69
N SER A 209 -12.68 -28.35 16.18
CA SER A 209 -13.02 -28.28 17.62
C SER A 209 -13.66 -29.57 18.10
#